data_AF-A0A7X6YZW7-F1
#
_entry.id   AF-A0A7X6YZW7-F1
#
_cell.length_a   1.000
_cell.length_b   1.000
_cell.length_c   1.000
_cell.angle_alpha   90.00
_cell.angle_beta   90.00
_cell.angle_gamma   90.00
#
_symmetry.space_group_name_H-M   'P 1'
#
loop_
_entity.id
_entity.type
_entity.pdbx_description
1 polymer ?
#
loop_
_entity_poly.entity_id
_entity_poly.type
_entity_poly.pdbx_seq_one_letter_code
_entity_poly.pdbx_strand_id
1 'polypeptide(L)'
;MKIKLNQIYPGHSIIVEKLTLEFPEINVKVKERKWGCEKPSFKYKKNLYEFDHIEDLMDQVKKIVRLKEDHYGKKLKNKVRDVEPEEETYVQDKKKVLEDQFN
;
A
#
# COMPACT_ATOMS: atom_id res chain seq x y z
N MET A 1 -8.02 -6.73 -4.28
CA MET A 1 -6.94 -7.42 -3.50
C MET A 1 -7.57 -8.51 -2.64
N LYS A 2 -6.84 -9.44 -2.01
CA LYS A 2 -7.47 -10.46 -1.13
C LYS A 2 -6.75 -10.58 0.20
N ILE A 3 -7.49 -10.37 1.28
CA ILE A 3 -7.02 -10.55 2.66
C ILE A 3 -7.87 -11.62 3.34
N LYS A 4 -7.33 -12.25 4.38
CA LYS A 4 -8.08 -13.18 5.22
C LYS A 4 -8.11 -12.67 6.65
N LEU A 5 -9.27 -12.69 7.28
CA LEU A 5 -9.45 -12.36 8.69
C LEU A 5 -9.81 -13.63 9.45
N ASN A 6 -9.41 -13.71 10.72
CA ASN A 6 -9.81 -14.81 11.57
C ASN A 6 -11.19 -14.53 12.16
N GLN A 7 -12.12 -15.47 11.99
CA GLN A 7 -13.47 -15.38 12.56
C GLN A 7 -13.48 -15.48 14.09
N ILE A 8 -12.47 -16.17 14.67
CA ILE A 8 -12.39 -16.37 16.12
C ILE A 8 -12.16 -15.05 16.86
N TYR A 9 -11.50 -14.08 16.23
CA TYR A 9 -11.27 -12.78 16.85
C TYR A 9 -12.63 -12.06 17.04
N PRO A 10 -13.02 -11.67 18.26
CA PRO A 10 -14.34 -11.10 18.53
C PRO A 10 -14.59 -9.79 17.77
N GLY A 11 -13.54 -8.99 17.53
CA GLY A 11 -13.63 -7.75 16.76
C GLY A 11 -13.58 -7.94 15.23
N HIS A 12 -13.63 -9.17 14.70
CA HIS A 12 -13.48 -9.40 13.25
C HIS A 12 -14.57 -8.72 12.42
N SER A 13 -15.81 -8.67 12.90
CA SER A 13 -16.93 -8.02 12.21
C SER A 13 -16.68 -6.53 12.00
N ILE A 14 -16.14 -5.84 13.02
CA ILE A 14 -15.78 -4.41 12.95
C ILE A 14 -14.69 -4.20 11.90
N ILE A 15 -13.69 -5.09 11.86
CA ILE A 15 -12.61 -5.01 10.87
C ILE A 15 -13.17 -5.22 9.46
N VAL A 16 -14.06 -6.20 9.26
CA VAL A 16 -14.71 -6.44 7.95
C VAL A 16 -15.48 -5.20 7.50
N GLU A 17 -16.33 -4.64 8.36
CA GLU A 17 -17.15 -3.47 8.05
C GLU A 17 -16.29 -2.27 7.64
N LYS A 18 -15.29 -1.91 8.47
CA LYS A 18 -14.38 -0.80 8.17
C LYS A 18 -13.63 -1.03 6.85
N LEU A 19 -13.14 -2.25 6.61
CA LEU A 19 -12.39 -2.56 5.38
C LEU A 19 -13.27 -2.54 4.13
N THR A 20 -14.51 -3.00 4.22
CA THR A 20 -15.45 -2.95 3.09
C THR A 20 -15.90 -1.52 2.80
N LEU A 21 -16.00 -0.67 3.83
CA LEU A 21 -16.39 0.73 3.68
C LEU A 21 -15.24 1.59 3.13
N GLU A 22 -14.03 1.47 3.68
CA GLU A 22 -12.86 2.26 3.22
C GLU A 22 -12.23 1.72 1.93
N PHE A 23 -12.28 0.40 1.71
CA PHE A 23 -11.60 -0.27 0.59
C PHE A 23 -12.49 -1.32 -0.09
N PRO A 24 -13.53 -0.88 -0.83
CA PRO A 24 -14.47 -1.78 -1.49
C PRO A 24 -13.80 -2.72 -2.53
N GLU A 25 -12.64 -2.37 -3.09
CA GLU A 25 -11.90 -3.27 -3.99
C GLU A 25 -11.17 -4.45 -3.31
N ILE A 26 -11.19 -4.51 -1.97
CA ILE A 26 -10.61 -5.62 -1.22
C ILE A 26 -11.65 -6.72 -1.01
N ASN A 27 -11.30 -7.92 -1.47
CA ASN A 27 -12.04 -9.14 -1.16
C ASN A 27 -11.60 -9.66 0.22
N VAL A 28 -12.39 -9.34 1.24
CA VAL A 28 -12.19 -9.79 2.62
C VAL A 28 -12.74 -11.20 2.78
N LYS A 29 -11.91 -12.15 3.23
CA LYS A 29 -12.33 -13.52 3.53
C LYS A 29 -12.21 -13.84 5.00
N VAL A 30 -13.35 -13.99 5.67
CA VAL A 30 -13.40 -14.48 7.04
C VAL A 30 -13.21 -16.00 7.04
N LYS A 31 -12.33 -16.50 7.91
CA LYS A 31 -12.10 -17.94 8.09
C LYS A 31 -11.82 -18.24 9.56
N GLU A 32 -12.40 -19.31 10.07
CA GLU A 32 -12.05 -19.84 11.39
C GLU A 32 -10.69 -20.55 11.34
N ARG A 33 -9.70 -20.05 12.09
CA ARG A 33 -8.33 -20.61 12.17
C ARG A 33 -7.69 -20.33 13.54
N LYS A 34 -6.59 -21.03 13.84
CA LYS A 34 -5.86 -20.91 15.12
C LYS A 34 -4.81 -19.77 15.20
N TRP A 35 -4.83 -18.79 14.30
CA TRP A 35 -3.85 -17.69 14.28
C TRP A 35 -4.53 -16.36 14.59
N GLY A 36 -3.87 -15.44 15.29
CA GLY A 36 -4.41 -14.11 15.57
C GLY A 36 -5.82 -14.14 16.19
N CYS A 37 -6.00 -15.02 17.18
CA CYS A 37 -7.28 -15.17 17.90
C CYS A 37 -7.45 -14.10 18.99
N GLU A 38 -6.34 -13.63 19.58
CA GLU A 38 -6.36 -12.68 20.70
C GLU A 38 -6.25 -11.22 20.22
N LYS A 39 -5.63 -11.01 19.07
CA LYS A 39 -5.28 -9.69 18.55
C LYS A 39 -5.91 -9.42 17.17
N PRO A 40 -6.24 -8.16 16.85
CA PRO A 40 -6.57 -7.75 15.48
C PRO A 40 -5.52 -8.26 14.50
N SER A 41 -5.94 -9.10 13.55
CA SER A 41 -5.01 -9.71 12.63
C SER A 41 -5.61 -9.95 11.25
N PHE A 42 -4.75 -9.86 10.25
CA PHE A 42 -5.09 -10.30 8.90
C PHE A 42 -3.93 -11.04 8.25
N LYS A 43 -4.29 -11.98 7.39
CA LYS A 43 -3.34 -12.69 6.54
C LYS A 43 -3.40 -12.16 5.13
N TYR A 44 -2.26 -11.68 4.65
CA TYR A 44 -2.07 -11.26 3.28
C TYR A 44 -0.92 -12.05 2.65
N LYS A 45 -1.17 -12.66 1.48
CA LYS A 45 -0.27 -13.64 0.86
C LYS A 45 0.11 -14.75 1.86
N LYS A 46 1.40 -14.89 2.18
CA LYS A 46 1.93 -15.88 3.12
C LYS A 46 2.16 -15.31 4.53
N ASN A 47 2.04 -13.99 4.70
CA ASN A 47 2.39 -13.29 5.94
C ASN A 47 1.14 -13.06 6.79
N LEU A 48 1.30 -13.29 8.09
CA LEU A 48 0.34 -12.91 9.11
C LEU A 48 0.78 -11.56 9.68
N TYR A 49 -0.16 -10.63 9.79
CA TYR A 49 0.04 -9.34 10.42
C TYR A 49 -0.86 -9.28 11.65
N GLU A 50 -0.28 -9.06 12.81
CA GLU A 50 -0.94 -8.97 14.11
C GLU A 50 -0.63 -7.61 14.71
N PHE A 51 -1.64 -6.96 15.26
CA PHE A 51 -1.55 -5.61 15.78
C PHE A 51 -2.21 -5.55 17.15
N ASP A 52 -1.84 -4.56 17.97
CA ASP A 52 -2.49 -4.35 19.26
C ASP A 52 -3.82 -3.59 19.09
N HIS A 53 -3.92 -2.71 18.08
CA HIS A 53 -5.11 -1.94 17.77
C HIS A 53 -5.65 -2.19 16.35
N ILE A 54 -6.97 -2.02 16.19
CA ILE A 54 -7.62 -2.14 14.88
C ILE A 54 -7.16 -1.01 13.93
N GLU A 55 -6.83 0.17 14.46
CA GLU A 55 -6.39 1.32 13.67
C GLU A 55 -5.06 1.02 12.95
N ASP A 56 -4.08 0.45 13.65
CA ASP A 56 -2.81 0.04 13.04
C ASP A 56 -3.01 -1.00 11.93
N LEU A 57 -3.96 -1.91 12.12
CA LEU A 57 -4.35 -2.89 11.11
C LEU A 57 -4.88 -2.19 9.85
N MET A 58 -5.79 -1.23 10.03
CA MET A 58 -6.38 -0.47 8.92
C MET A 58 -5.31 0.33 8.18
N ASP A 59 -4.41 1.01 8.89
CA ASP A 59 -3.31 1.75 8.30
C ASP A 59 -2.36 0.84 7.51
N GLN A 60 -2.08 -0.36 8.02
CA GLN A 60 -1.27 -1.31 7.26
C GLN A 60 -1.98 -1.77 5.99
N VAL A 61 -3.28 -2.05 6.03
CA VAL A 61 -4.04 -2.41 4.83
C VAL A 61 -4.02 -1.27 3.81
N LYS A 62 -4.25 -0.03 4.27
CA LYS A 62 -4.17 1.19 3.46
C LYS A 62 -2.82 1.34 2.76
N LYS A 63 -1.72 1.12 3.49
CA LYS A 63 -0.36 1.13 2.92
C LYS A 63 -0.21 0.07 1.82
N ILE A 64 -0.70 -1.15 2.03
CA ILE A 64 -0.62 -2.22 1.03
C ILE A 64 -1.45 -1.90 -0.22
N VAL A 65 -2.63 -1.30 -0.06
CA VAL A 65 -3.47 -0.87 -1.19
C VAL A 65 -2.77 0.20 -2.00
N ARG A 66 -2.31 1.28 -1.37
CA ARG A 66 -1.58 2.38 -2.03
C ARG A 66 -0.34 1.89 -2.77
N LEU A 67 0.47 1.05 -2.13
CA LEU A 67 1.64 0.44 -2.77
C LEU A 67 1.27 -0.35 -4.03
N LYS A 68 0.10 -1.00 -4.04
CA LYS A 68 -0.38 -1.71 -5.22
C LYS A 68 -0.79 -0.72 -6.32
N GLU A 69 -1.49 0.35 -6.00
CA GLU A 69 -1.86 1.39 -6.96
C GLU A 69 -0.63 2.05 -7.59
N ASP A 70 0.37 2.41 -6.79
CA ASP A 70 1.64 2.99 -7.28
C ASP A 70 2.39 2.02 -8.20
N HIS A 71 2.37 0.72 -7.90
CA HIS A 71 3.02 -0.29 -8.73
C HIS A 71 2.29 -0.53 -10.06
N TYR A 72 0.97 -0.32 -10.10
CA TYR A 72 0.19 -0.32 -11.35
C TYR A 72 0.35 1.01 -12.12
N GLY A 73 0.40 2.15 -11.42
CA GLY A 73 0.66 3.48 -11.98
C GLY A 73 2.06 3.60 -12.60
N LYS A 74 3.08 2.99 -12.00
CA LYS A 74 4.44 2.92 -12.58
C LYS A 74 4.50 2.09 -13.88
N LYS A 75 3.63 1.09 -14.04
CA LYS A 75 3.50 0.36 -15.32
C LYS A 75 2.68 1.12 -16.36
N LEU A 76 1.78 2.02 -15.95
CA LEU A 76 0.99 2.84 -16.88
C LEU A 76 1.75 4.10 -17.34
N LYS A 77 2.62 4.67 -16.51
CA LYS A 77 3.48 5.81 -16.89
C LYS A 77 4.55 5.47 -17.94
N ASN A 78 4.81 4.18 -18.21
CA ASN A 78 5.62 3.77 -19.36
C ASN A 78 4.81 3.54 -20.66
N LYS A 79 3.50 3.83 -20.66
CA LYS A 79 2.64 3.72 -21.85
C LYS A 79 1.69 4.90 -22.08
N VAL A 80 1.80 5.98 -21.30
CA VAL A 80 1.10 7.24 -21.60
C VAL A 80 2.15 8.35 -21.65
N ARG A 81 2.56 8.64 -22.89
CA ARG A 81 3.18 9.91 -23.29
C ARG A 81 2.28 11.07 -22.81
N ASP A 82 2.93 12.13 -22.35
CA ASP A 82 2.38 13.49 -22.22
C ASP A 82 1.20 13.68 -21.27
N VAL A 83 1.46 13.80 -19.96
CA VAL A 83 0.92 14.91 -19.14
C VAL A 83 1.96 15.22 -18.06
N GLU A 84 2.52 16.42 -18.14
CA GLU A 84 3.42 17.05 -17.18
C GLU A 84 2.85 17.07 -15.76
N PRO A 85 3.68 16.94 -14.72
CA PRO A 85 3.54 17.74 -13.52
C PRO A 85 4.56 18.89 -13.62
N GLU A 86 4.06 20.09 -13.93
CA GLU A 86 4.79 21.34 -13.76
C GLU A 86 5.30 21.46 -12.31
N GLU A 87 6.60 21.83 -12.23
CA GLU A 87 7.31 22.59 -11.19
C GLU A 87 7.23 22.08 -9.73
N GLU A 88 8.33 21.81 -9.02
CA GLU A 88 9.35 22.80 -8.66
C GLU A 88 10.77 22.19 -8.62
N THR A 89 11.63 22.76 -9.47
CA THR A 89 12.97 23.32 -9.14
C THR A 89 13.76 22.72 -7.97
N TYR A 90 14.78 21.91 -8.31
CA TYR A 90 16.04 21.89 -7.56
C TYR A 90 17.20 21.56 -8.51
N VAL A 91 17.60 22.55 -9.31
CA VAL A 91 18.86 22.49 -10.08
C VAL A 91 19.77 23.57 -9.52
N GLN A 92 20.84 23.14 -8.83
CA GLN A 92 22.22 23.59 -9.03
C GLN A 92 23.04 23.13 -7.83
N ASP A 93 23.99 22.22 -8.05
CA ASP A 93 25.39 22.65 -8.12
C ASP A 93 26.29 21.42 -8.36
N LYS A 94 26.71 21.20 -9.62
CA LYS A 94 27.88 20.38 -9.94
C LYS A 94 28.62 20.95 -11.14
N LYS A 95 29.45 21.95 -10.82
CA LYS A 95 30.84 22.13 -11.26
C LYS A 95 31.37 21.05 -12.23
N LYS A 96 31.73 21.46 -13.47
CA LYS A 96 32.79 20.90 -14.33
C LYS A 96 32.89 21.80 -15.57
N VAL A 97 33.93 22.63 -15.68
CA VAL A 97 35.22 22.32 -16.32
C VAL A 97 35.02 21.77 -17.72
N LEU A 98 35.22 22.61 -18.73
CA LEU A 98 35.69 22.28 -20.09
C LEU A 98 35.80 23.58 -20.91
N GLU A 99 36.97 24.21 -20.89
CA GLU A 99 37.41 25.02 -22.03
C GLU A 99 38.66 24.35 -22.59
N ASP A 100 38.46 23.58 -23.64
CA ASP A 100 39.53 23.26 -24.58
C ASP A 100 38.89 23.15 -25.98
N GLN A 101 39.50 23.88 -26.91
CA GLN A 101 39.40 23.78 -28.37
C GLN A 101 38.13 24.33 -29.01
N PHE A 102 38.24 25.57 -29.52
CA PHE A 102 38.24 25.86 -30.96
C PHE A 102 38.48 27.37 -31.16
N ASN A 103 39.72 27.75 -31.51
CA ASN A 103 40.11 28.53 -32.71
C ASN A 103 41.43 29.29 -32.49
#